data_AF-A0A0G0M657-F1
#
_entry.id   AF-A0A0G0M657-F1
#
_cell.length_a   1.000
_cell.length_b   1.000
_cell.length_c   1.000
_cell.angle_alpha   90.00
_cell.angle_beta   90.00
_cell.angle_gamma   90.00
#
_symmetry.space_group_name_H-M   'P 1'
#
loop_
_entity.id
_entity.type
_entity.pdbx_description
1 polymer ?
#
loop_
_entity_poly.entity_id
_entity_poly.type
_entity_poly.pdbx_seq_one_letter_code
_entity_poly.pdbx_strand_id
1 'polypeptide(L)'
;MSKEKKIYIIGFVATIVLIIIFSLFITPKDNRENEEKPRVDLIQLENDYKIKTKALVDSYLLLLQSDSLDLEKLKQIKEQLMSLKVPDKYKDLHIGLVLSIDSVNEAEQGGEKSKKMASIEVLNKEKANYSWLNQ
;
A
#
# COMPACT_ATOMS: atom_id res chain seq x y z
N MET A 1 56.18 -16.90 -44.85
CA MET A 1 55.57 -16.64 -43.52
C MET A 1 56.15 -17.62 -42.51
N SER A 2 56.90 -17.13 -41.50
CA SER A 2 57.63 -17.97 -40.53
C SER A 2 56.67 -18.84 -39.70
N LYS A 3 57.10 -20.06 -39.33
CA LYS A 3 56.32 -21.03 -38.52
C LYS A 3 55.81 -20.40 -37.22
N GLU A 4 56.58 -19.49 -36.64
CA GLU A 4 56.24 -18.75 -35.42
C GLU A 4 54.99 -17.87 -35.60
N LYS A 5 54.86 -17.19 -36.74
CA LYS A 5 53.70 -16.34 -37.05
C LYS A 5 52.41 -17.16 -37.21
N LYS A 6 52.52 -18.41 -37.66
CA LYS A 6 51.36 -19.31 -37.81
C LYS A 6 50.85 -19.79 -36.44
N ILE A 7 51.76 -20.06 -35.49
CA ILE A 7 51.40 -20.47 -34.12
C ILE A 7 50.66 -19.33 -33.40
N TYR A 8 51.14 -18.09 -33.53
CA TYR A 8 50.46 -16.93 -32.94
C TYR A 8 49.06 -16.70 -33.51
N ILE A 9 48.87 -16.87 -34.83
CA ILE A 9 47.56 -16.70 -35.45
C ILE A 9 46.58 -17.79 -35.02
N ILE A 10 47.04 -19.05 -34.91
CA ILE A 10 46.20 -20.15 -34.43
C ILE A 10 45.79 -19.91 -32.97
N GLY A 11 46.71 -19.48 -32.11
CA GLY A 11 46.41 -19.14 -30.71
C GLY A 11 45.41 -17.98 -30.59
N PHE A 12 45.58 -16.94 -31.40
CA PHE A 12 44.68 -15.79 -31.41
C PHE A 12 43.26 -16.16 -31.86
N VAL A 13 43.12 -16.95 -32.92
CA VAL A 13 41.82 -17.42 -33.41
C VAL A 13 41.13 -18.33 -32.38
N ALA A 14 41.86 -19.23 -31.73
CA ALA A 14 41.29 -20.09 -30.69
C ALA A 14 40.75 -19.29 -29.49
N THR A 15 41.42 -18.19 -29.14
CA THR A 15 41.00 -17.33 -28.01
C THR A 15 39.73 -16.55 -28.34
N ILE A 16 39.60 -16.03 -29.57
CA ILE A 16 38.38 -15.35 -30.04
C ILE A 16 37.19 -16.31 -30.05
N VAL A 17 37.39 -17.54 -30.53
CA VAL A 17 36.32 -18.56 -30.55
C VAL A 17 35.85 -18.91 -29.14
N LEU A 18 36.77 -19.02 -28.16
CA LEU A 18 36.42 -19.24 -26.76
C LEU A 18 35.58 -18.09 -26.17
N ILE A 19 35.93 -16.84 -26.47
CA ILE A 19 35.16 -15.66 -26.01
C ILE A 19 33.75 -15.65 -26.60
N ILE A 20 33.60 -16.00 -27.88
CA ILE A 20 32.28 -16.07 -28.53
C ILE A 20 31.41 -17.16 -27.89
N ILE A 21 31.97 -18.36 -27.66
CA ILE A 21 31.24 -19.45 -27.00
C ILE A 21 30.84 -19.03 -25.57
N PHE A 22 31.75 -18.42 -24.81
CA PHE A 22 31.46 -17.94 -23.46
C PHE A 22 30.34 -16.88 -23.45
N SER A 23 30.31 -15.99 -24.44
CA SER A 23 29.23 -14.98 -24.58
C SER A 23 27.86 -15.59 -24.87
N LEU A 24 27.80 -16.72 -25.60
CA LEU A 24 26.53 -17.42 -25.87
C LEU A 24 25.98 -18.13 -24.63
N PHE A 25 26.83 -18.57 -23.69
CA PHE A 25 26.41 -19.22 -22.45
C PHE A 25 26.08 -18.24 -21.31
N ILE A 26 26.54 -16.98 -21.38
CA ILE A 26 26.37 -15.98 -20.31
C ILE A 26 25.29 -14.95 -20.65
N THR A 27 24.58 -15.08 -21.76
CA THR A 27 23.41 -14.22 -21.99
C THR A 27 22.35 -14.65 -20.97
N PRO A 28 22.08 -13.89 -19.88
CA PRO A 28 20.91 -14.18 -19.07
C PRO A 28 19.74 -14.09 -20.03
N LYS A 29 18.94 -15.15 -20.08
CA LYS A 29 17.65 -15.13 -20.75
C LYS A 29 16.87 -13.99 -20.06
N ASP A 30 16.87 -12.82 -20.69
CA ASP A 30 16.12 -11.65 -20.22
C ASP A 30 14.64 -11.99 -20.44
N ASN A 31 14.12 -12.84 -19.56
CA ASN A 31 12.71 -13.04 -19.33
C ASN A 31 12.19 -11.74 -18.71
N ARG A 32 12.16 -10.66 -19.51
CA ARG A 32 11.17 -9.62 -19.33
C ARG A 32 9.86 -10.23 -19.76
N GLU A 33 9.33 -11.11 -18.92
CA GLU A 33 7.90 -11.22 -18.79
C GLU A 33 7.43 -9.79 -18.57
N ASN A 34 6.73 -9.25 -19.57
CA ASN A 34 5.88 -8.09 -19.38
C ASN A 34 4.97 -8.48 -18.21
N GLU A 35 5.34 -8.09 -16.99
CA GLU A 35 4.39 -7.98 -15.90
C GLU A 35 3.39 -6.93 -16.38
N GLU A 36 2.36 -7.39 -17.09
CA GLU A 36 1.11 -6.66 -17.22
C GLU A 36 0.66 -6.39 -15.79
N LYS A 37 1.00 -5.19 -15.29
CA LYS A 37 0.50 -4.71 -14.00
C LYS A 37 -1.00 -5.00 -14.00
N PRO A 38 -1.51 -5.80 -13.06
CA PRO A 38 -2.92 -6.18 -13.07
C PRO A 38 -3.72 -4.88 -13.10
N ARG A 39 -4.49 -4.70 -14.18
CA ARG A 39 -5.33 -3.52 -14.37
C ARG A 39 -6.27 -3.49 -13.17
N VAL A 40 -6.10 -2.48 -12.30
CA VAL A 40 -6.91 -2.35 -11.10
C VAL A 40 -8.37 -2.25 -11.52
N ASP A 41 -9.17 -3.23 -11.13
CA ASP A 41 -10.62 -3.15 -11.27
C ASP A 41 -11.13 -2.06 -10.31
N LEU A 42 -11.52 -0.93 -10.89
CA LEU A 42 -11.94 0.24 -10.13
C LEU A 42 -13.25 0.00 -9.38
N ILE A 43 -14.13 -0.84 -9.90
CA ILE A 43 -15.42 -1.17 -9.25
C ILE A 43 -15.16 -2.06 -8.05
N GLN A 44 -14.33 -3.08 -8.21
CA GLN A 44 -13.93 -3.94 -7.11
C GLN A 44 -13.19 -3.16 -6.03
N LEU A 45 -12.22 -2.32 -6.42
CA LEU A 45 -11.48 -1.46 -5.50
C LEU A 45 -12.43 -0.58 -4.68
N GLU A 46 -13.44 0.00 -5.33
CA GLU A 46 -14.42 0.84 -4.66
C GLU A 46 -15.27 0.06 -3.65
N ASN A 47 -15.79 -1.11 -4.04
CA ASN A 47 -16.62 -1.92 -3.18
C ASN A 47 -15.82 -2.45 -1.98
N ASP A 48 -14.59 -2.92 -2.22
CA ASP A 48 -13.69 -3.37 -1.16
C ASP A 48 -13.39 -2.24 -0.18
N TYR A 49 -13.14 -1.02 -0.67
CA TYR A 49 -12.92 0.14 0.17
C TYR A 49 -14.14 0.44 1.05
N LYS A 50 -15.35 0.45 0.47
CA LYS A 50 -16.58 0.72 1.23
C LYS A 50 -16.80 -0.31 2.33
N ILE A 51 -16.74 -1.60 1.99
CA ILE A 51 -16.98 -2.69 2.95
C ILE A 51 -15.99 -2.61 4.11
N LYS A 52 -14.69 -2.50 3.80
CA LYS A 52 -13.63 -2.47 4.83
C LYS A 52 -13.68 -1.21 5.67
N THR A 53 -13.85 -0.04 5.04
CA THR A 53 -13.93 1.24 5.76
C THR A 53 -15.13 1.25 6.70
N LYS A 54 -16.29 0.76 6.24
CA LYS A 54 -17.48 0.67 7.08
C LYS A 54 -17.25 -0.21 8.30
N ALA A 55 -16.69 -1.41 8.12
CA ALA A 55 -16.41 -2.31 9.23
C ALA A 55 -15.47 -1.68 10.28
N LEU A 56 -14.47 -0.91 9.83
CA LEU A 56 -13.55 -0.18 10.71
C LEU A 56 -14.25 0.98 11.42
N VAL A 57 -15.10 1.74 10.72
CA VAL A 57 -15.90 2.83 11.30
C VAL A 57 -16.88 2.30 12.35
N ASP A 58 -17.54 1.18 12.08
CA ASP A 58 -18.45 0.53 13.04
C ASP A 58 -17.67 0.06 14.28
N SER A 59 -16.50 -0.55 14.08
CA SER A 59 -15.62 -0.97 15.18
C SER A 59 -15.13 0.21 16.01
N TYR A 60 -14.80 1.32 15.36
CA TYR A 60 -14.41 2.56 16.01
C TYR A 60 -15.54 3.16 16.84
N LEU A 61 -16.76 3.19 16.31
CA LEU A 61 -17.95 3.69 17.02
C LEU A 61 -18.26 2.84 18.25
N LEU A 62 -18.21 1.52 18.13
CA LEU A 62 -18.40 0.62 19.27
C LEU A 62 -17.35 0.86 20.35
N LEU A 63 -16.09 1.10 19.95
CA LEU A 63 -15.02 1.44 20.87
C LEU A 63 -15.26 2.79 21.56
N LEU A 64 -15.76 3.80 20.85
CA LEU A 64 -16.09 5.09 21.45
C LEU A 64 -17.24 5.02 22.45
N GLN A 65 -18.11 4.02 22.33
CA GLN A 65 -19.26 3.79 23.21
C GLN A 65 -18.93 2.93 24.43
N SER A 66 -17.73 2.33 24.52
CA SER A 66 -17.37 1.50 25.67
C SER A 66 -17.03 2.34 26.90
N ASP A 67 -17.24 1.76 28.09
CA ASP A 67 -16.99 2.41 29.38
C ASP A 67 -15.53 2.84 29.58
N SER A 68 -14.61 2.14 28.92
CA SER A 68 -13.19 2.48 28.85
C SER A 68 -12.70 2.38 27.42
N LEU A 69 -11.88 3.34 26.99
CA LEU A 69 -11.31 3.32 25.64
C LEU A 69 -10.06 2.45 25.61
N ASP A 70 -10.09 1.40 24.79
CA ASP A 70 -8.93 0.55 24.52
C ASP A 70 -8.04 1.21 23.43
N LEU A 71 -6.98 1.89 23.87
CA LEU A 71 -6.06 2.61 22.98
C LEU A 71 -5.31 1.70 22.00
N GLU A 72 -5.09 0.43 22.36
CA GLU A 72 -4.43 -0.51 21.46
C GLU A 72 -5.38 -0.90 20.32
N LYS A 73 -6.66 -1.15 20.62
CA LYS A 73 -7.68 -1.34 19.58
C LYS A 73 -7.86 -0.10 18.71
N LEU A 74 -7.85 1.09 19.32
CA LEU A 74 -7.95 2.35 18.56
C LEU A 74 -6.80 2.47 17.55
N LYS A 75 -5.58 2.17 17.98
CA LYS A 75 -4.39 2.15 17.14
C LYS A 75 -4.49 1.10 16.03
N GLN A 76 -4.94 -0.12 16.35
CA GLN A 76 -5.15 -1.18 15.35
C GLN A 76 -6.14 -0.76 14.27
N ILE A 77 -7.26 -0.12 14.65
CA ILE A 77 -8.24 0.39 13.69
C ILE A 77 -7.61 1.45 12.78
N LYS A 78 -6.82 2.37 13.34
CA LYS A 78 -6.09 3.38 12.56
C LYS A 78 -5.14 2.74 11.54
N GLU A 79 -4.32 1.78 11.99
CA GLU A 79 -3.36 1.09 11.11
C GLU A 79 -4.06 0.32 9.99
N GLN A 80 -5.15 -0.38 10.32
CA GLN A 80 -5.98 -1.06 9.32
C GLN A 80 -6.59 -0.09 8.33
N LEU A 81 -7.08 1.06 8.79
CA LEU A 81 -7.61 2.11 7.93
C LEU A 81 -6.51 2.62 6.99
N MET A 82 -5.37 3.05 7.51
CA MET A 82 -4.24 3.56 6.71
C MET A 82 -3.68 2.54 5.70
N SER A 83 -3.89 1.24 5.93
CA SER A 83 -3.46 0.18 5.01
C SER A 83 -4.38 -0.01 3.80
N LEU A 84 -5.57 0.61 3.79
CA LEU A 84 -6.53 0.43 2.71
C LEU A 84 -6.05 1.09 1.41
N LYS A 85 -6.32 0.42 0.29
CA LYS A 85 -6.20 1.05 -1.03
C LYS A 85 -7.39 1.99 -1.22
N VAL A 86 -7.10 3.28 -1.40
CA VAL A 86 -8.12 4.35 -1.41
C VAL A 86 -8.45 4.76 -2.86
N PRO A 87 -9.71 4.62 -3.31
CA PRO A 87 -10.17 5.24 -4.54
C PRO A 87 -10.06 6.77 -4.47
N ASP A 88 -9.67 7.43 -5.56
CA ASP A 88 -9.43 8.88 -5.56
C ASP A 88 -10.60 9.70 -5.00
N LYS A 89 -11.84 9.31 -5.30
CA LYS A 89 -13.05 9.99 -4.83
C LYS A 89 -13.31 9.89 -3.31
N TYR A 90 -12.59 9.04 -2.59
CA TYR A 90 -12.74 8.86 -1.14
C TYR A 90 -11.50 9.30 -0.36
N LYS A 91 -10.54 9.99 -0.99
CA LYS A 91 -9.34 10.49 -0.32
C LYS A 91 -9.67 11.41 0.85
N ASP A 92 -10.57 12.37 0.66
CA ASP A 92 -10.93 13.32 1.71
C ASP A 92 -11.64 12.63 2.88
N LEU A 93 -12.58 11.73 2.58
CA LEU A 93 -13.21 10.87 3.58
C LEU A 93 -12.16 10.08 4.37
N HIS A 94 -11.21 9.45 3.67
CA HIS A 94 -10.17 8.64 4.29
C HIS A 94 -9.33 9.44 5.27
N ILE A 95 -8.88 10.62 4.85
CA ILE A 95 -8.10 11.54 5.67
C ILE A 95 -8.92 11.99 6.89
N GLY A 96 -10.19 12.37 6.69
CA GLY A 96 -11.08 12.78 7.77
C GLY A 96 -11.27 11.69 8.84
N LEU A 97 -11.42 10.44 8.42
CA LEU A 97 -11.53 9.30 9.33
C LEU A 97 -10.25 9.05 10.12
N VAL A 98 -9.09 9.06 9.46
CA VAL A 98 -7.78 8.88 10.14
C VAL A 98 -7.55 10.01 11.16
N LEU A 99 -7.82 11.26 10.79
CA LEU A 99 -7.67 12.41 11.67
C LEU A 99 -8.64 12.39 12.85
N SER A 100 -9.87 11.88 12.65
CA SER A 100 -10.83 11.67 13.75
C SER A 100 -10.28 10.68 14.77
N ILE A 101 -9.72 9.55 14.32
CA ILE A 101 -9.12 8.55 15.22
C ILE A 101 -7.92 9.14 15.97
N ASP A 102 -7.05 9.88 15.29
CA ASP A 102 -5.89 10.54 15.91
C ASP A 102 -6.30 11.56 16.96
N SER A 103 -7.32 12.36 16.68
CA SER A 103 -7.82 13.37 17.60
C SER A 103 -8.39 12.75 18.89
N VAL A 104 -9.02 11.57 18.81
CA VAL A 104 -9.42 10.82 20.02
C VAL A 104 -8.22 10.27 20.75
N ASN A 105 -7.26 9.67 20.05
CA ASN A 105 -6.05 9.12 20.67
C ASN A 105 -5.28 10.22 21.43
N GLU A 106 -5.11 11.40 20.83
CA GLU A 106 -4.49 12.55 21.49
C GLU A 106 -5.26 13.00 22.73
N ALA A 107 -6.60 13.05 22.67
CA ALA A 107 -7.44 13.45 23.81
C ALA A 107 -7.27 12.51 25.02
N GLU A 108 -7.17 11.20 24.78
CA GLU A 108 -6.99 10.21 25.86
C GLU A 108 -5.56 10.19 26.42
N GLN A 109 -4.56 10.59 25.64
CA GLN A 109 -3.16 10.70 26.09
C GLN A 109 -2.86 11.99 26.89
N GLY A 110 -3.89 12.65 27.42
CA GLY A 110 -3.77 13.89 28.19
C GLY A 110 -3.91 15.17 27.35
N GLY A 111 -4.32 15.03 26.09
CA GLY A 111 -4.71 16.15 25.24
C GLY A 111 -6.06 16.77 25.64
N GLU A 112 -6.50 17.75 24.84
CA GLU A 112 -7.71 18.49 25.12
C GLU A 112 -8.97 17.64 24.87
N LYS A 113 -9.84 17.51 25.88
CA LYS A 113 -11.09 16.73 25.77
C LYS A 113 -12.02 17.20 24.63
N SER A 114 -11.91 18.47 24.23
CA SER A 114 -12.63 19.04 23.09
C SER A 114 -12.30 18.32 21.77
N LYS A 115 -11.09 17.78 21.63
CA LYS A 115 -10.67 17.00 20.44
C LYS A 115 -11.50 15.74 20.25
N LYS A 116 -11.89 15.05 21.34
CA LYS A 116 -12.76 13.88 21.26
C LYS A 116 -14.14 14.23 20.70
N MET A 117 -14.72 15.36 21.15
CA MET A 117 -16.01 15.84 20.64
C MET A 117 -15.93 16.26 19.18
N ALA A 118 -14.89 17.00 18.78
CA ALA A 118 -14.65 17.36 17.40
C ALA A 118 -14.48 16.13 16.49
N SER A 119 -13.84 15.07 17.00
CA SER A 119 -13.66 13.81 16.27
C SER A 119 -14.99 13.13 15.94
N ILE A 120 -15.92 13.14 16.91
CA ILE A 120 -17.27 12.59 16.74
C ILE A 120 -18.06 13.44 15.75
N GLU A 121 -17.91 14.77 15.79
CA GLU A 121 -18.56 15.69 14.85
C GLU A 121 -18.09 15.44 13.40
N VAL A 122 -16.78 15.31 13.19
CA VAL A 122 -16.20 14.95 11.89
C VAL A 122 -16.79 13.63 11.41
N LEU A 123 -16.82 12.60 12.27
CA LEU A 123 -17.36 11.30 11.90
C LEU A 123 -18.84 11.38 11.51
N ASN A 124 -19.65 12.12 12.26
CA ASN A 124 -21.07 12.29 11.95
C ASN A 124 -21.28 13.05 10.63
N LYS A 125 -20.46 14.07 10.35
CA LYS A 125 -20.47 14.78 9.08
C LYS A 125 -20.15 13.85 7.91
N GLU A 126 -19.11 13.03 8.04
CA GLU A 126 -18.76 12.06 7.02
C GLU A 126 -19.86 11.01 6.80
N LYS A 127 -20.47 10.52 7.88
CA LYS A 127 -21.64 9.63 7.81
C LYS A 127 -22.83 10.27 7.09
N ALA A 128 -23.04 11.59 7.23
CA ALA A 128 -24.09 12.29 6.50
C ALA A 128 -23.77 12.43 4.99
N ASN A 129 -22.50 12.66 4.64
CA ASN A 129 -22.05 12.79 3.25
C ASN A 129 -22.00 11.45 2.50
N TYR A 130 -21.78 10.35 3.22
CA TYR A 130 -21.60 9.02 2.65
C TYR A 130 -22.59 8.03 3.25
N SER A 131 -23.77 7.92 2.64
CA SER A 131 -24.90 7.11 3.14
C SER A 131 -24.58 5.64 3.40
N TRP A 132 -23.65 5.05 2.65
CA TRP A 132 -23.21 3.65 2.82
C TRP A 132 -22.47 3.39 4.14
N LEU A 133 -22.03 4.43 4.86
CA LEU A 133 -21.50 4.32 6.23
C LEU A 133 -22.60 4.11 7.28
N ASN A 134 -23.88 4.31 6.93
CA ASN A 134 -25.02 4.15 7.84
C ASN A 134 -25.85 2.89 7.57
N GLN A 135 -25.58 2.19 6.47
CA GLN A 135 -26.28 0.95 6.09
C GLN A 135 -25.84 -0.23 6.95
#